data_AF-A0A915HHC0-F1
#
_entry.id   AF-A0A915HHC0-F1
#
_cell.length_a   1.000
_cell.length_b   1.000
_cell.length_c   1.000
_cell.angle_alpha   90.00
_cell.angle_beta   90.00
_cell.angle_gamma   90.00
#
_symmetry.space_group_name_H-M   'P 1'
#
loop_
_entity.id
_entity.type
_entity.pdbx_description
1 polymer ?
#
loop_
_entity_poly.entity_id
_entity_poly.type
_entity_poly.pdbx_seq_one_letter_code
_entity_poly.pdbx_strand_id
1 'polypeptide(L)'
;MWFLYKWRGCRSDLPTPNVLELFVHLVTFVFIEDVVFYAMHRSFHSSKTFGRFHEKHHEYRYSFALVGTYSNPVDFICKHVVVPTMGPLLLGSHTVRYGDCIQRFPSFRCAWNFGVMGFMDFAFNTDCVQFRGHPKKNKIR
;
A
#
# COMPACT_ATOMS: atom_id res chain seq x y z
N MET A 1 10.08 2.24 -15.59
CA MET A 1 8.89 3.05 -15.24
C MET A 1 8.55 4.11 -16.29
N TRP A 2 9.50 4.95 -16.72
CA TRP A 2 9.29 5.96 -17.78
C TRP A 2 8.59 5.45 -19.05
N PHE A 3 8.97 4.27 -19.56
CA PHE A 3 8.35 3.66 -20.73
C PHE A 3 6.86 3.34 -20.56
N LEU A 4 6.44 2.93 -19.36
CA LEU A 4 5.03 2.63 -19.05
C LEU A 4 4.19 3.91 -19.00
N TYR A 5 4.74 4.98 -18.42
CA TYR A 5 4.09 6.28 -18.41
C TYR A 5 3.96 6.88 -19.83
N LYS A 6 4.99 6.75 -20.66
CA LYS A 6 4.93 7.13 -22.07
C LYS A 6 3.88 6.32 -22.85
N TRP A 7 3.85 5.00 -22.66
CA TRP A 7 2.86 4.13 -23.32
C TRP A 7 1.42 4.47 -22.90
N ARG A 8 1.21 4.84 -21.63
CA ARG A 8 -0.10 5.27 -21.12
C ARG A 8 -0.54 6.64 -21.64
N GLY A 9 0.38 7.42 -22.22
CA GLY A 9 0.11 8.77 -22.71
C GLY A 9 0.27 9.87 -21.65
N CYS A 10 0.96 9.60 -20.53
CA CYS A 10 1.26 10.62 -19.53
C CYS A 10 2.27 11.62 -20.11
N ARG A 11 1.81 12.79 -20.52
CA ARG A 11 2.68 13.85 -21.04
C ARG A 11 3.26 14.64 -19.87
N SER A 12 4.46 15.22 -20.01
CA SER A 12 5.13 16.04 -18.99
C SER A 12 5.05 17.54 -19.27
N ASP A 13 4.30 17.94 -20.29
CA ASP A 13 4.25 19.28 -20.88
C ASP A 13 2.99 20.08 -20.51
N LEU A 14 2.17 19.57 -19.59
CA LEU A 14 0.97 20.25 -19.12
C LEU A 14 1.32 21.36 -18.10
N PRO A 15 0.52 22.44 -18.05
CA PRO A 15 0.68 23.47 -17.03
C PRO A 15 0.49 22.87 -15.64
N THR A 16 1.18 23.44 -14.65
CA THR A 16 1.07 22.97 -13.26
C THR A 16 -0.39 22.99 -12.80
N PRO A 17 -0.89 21.89 -12.20
CA PRO A 17 -2.27 21.83 -11.75
C PRO A 17 -2.54 22.89 -10.68
N ASN A 18 -3.77 23.38 -10.60
CA ASN A 18 -4.16 24.30 -9.53
C ASN A 18 -4.19 23.56 -8.17
N VAL A 19 -4.27 24.30 -7.06
CA VAL A 19 -4.22 23.71 -5.70
C VAL A 19 -5.34 22.71 -5.44
N LEU A 20 -6.53 22.95 -5.99
CA LEU A 20 -7.67 22.05 -5.84
C LEU A 20 -7.48 20.75 -6.63
N GLU A 21 -6.98 20.85 -7.86
CA GLU A 21 -6.64 19.73 -8.71
C GLU A 21 -5.51 18.89 -8.11
N LEU A 22 -4.50 19.55 -7.52
CA LEU A 22 -3.45 18.88 -6.74
C LEU A 22 -4.05 18.10 -5.56
N PHE A 23 -4.97 18.70 -4.81
CA PHE A 23 -5.63 18.05 -3.67
C PHE A 23 -6.47 16.84 -4.11
N VAL A 24 -7.27 16.98 -5.18
CA VAL A 24 -8.05 15.87 -5.74
C VAL A 24 -7.13 14.73 -6.18
N HIS A 25 -6.04 15.04 -6.90
CA HIS A 25 -5.05 14.03 -7.28
C HIS A 25 -4.43 13.32 -6.07
N LEU A 26 -4.10 14.05 -5.00
CA LEU A 26 -3.56 13.46 -3.76
C LEU A 26 -4.55 12.52 -3.08
N VAL A 27 -5.82 12.95 -2.93
CA VAL A 27 -6.86 12.12 -2.29
C VAL A 27 -7.14 10.86 -3.11
N THR A 28 -7.31 11.00 -4.43
CA THR A 28 -7.55 9.86 -5.31
C THR A 28 -6.34 8.92 -5.33
N PHE A 29 -5.12 9.44 -5.30
CA PHE A 29 -3.91 8.65 -5.23
C PHE A 29 -3.84 7.82 -3.95
N VAL A 30 -4.04 8.44 -2.78
CA VAL A 30 -4.02 7.74 -1.48
C VAL A 30 -5.08 6.64 -1.45
N PHE A 31 -6.25 6.90 -2.02
CA PHE A 31 -7.31 5.90 -2.13
C PHE A 31 -6.89 4.71 -3.01
N ILE A 32 -6.30 4.98 -4.18
CA ILE A 32 -5.81 3.93 -5.09
C ILE A 32 -4.72 3.10 -4.41
N GLU A 33 -3.75 3.74 -3.75
CA GLU A 33 -2.71 3.03 -3.01
C GLU A 33 -3.30 2.14 -1.92
N ASP A 34 -4.27 2.63 -1.14
CA ASP A 34 -4.91 1.83 -0.09
C ASP A 34 -5.61 0.60 -0.67
N VAL A 35 -6.33 0.75 -1.79
CA VAL A 35 -6.99 -0.36 -2.51
C VAL A 35 -5.97 -1.40 -2.98
N VAL A 36 -4.93 -0.96 -3.69
CA VAL A 36 -3.94 -1.86 -4.28
C VAL A 36 -3.13 -2.54 -3.18
N PHE A 37 -2.69 -1.79 -2.17
CA PHE A 37 -1.97 -2.34 -1.03
C PHE A 37 -2.80 -3.37 -0.29
N TYR A 38 -4.07 -3.07 0.02
CA TYR A 38 -4.99 -4.00 0.66
C TYR A 38 -5.12 -5.31 -0.12
N ALA A 39 -5.39 -5.23 -1.42
CA ALA A 39 -5.58 -6.41 -2.26
C ALA A 39 -4.32 -7.27 -2.30
N MET A 40 -3.15 -6.66 -2.49
CA MET A 40 -1.87 -7.37 -2.54
C MET A 40 -1.53 -7.99 -1.19
N HIS A 41 -1.64 -7.22 -0.11
CA HIS A 41 -1.32 -7.67 1.24
C HIS A 41 -2.24 -8.83 1.66
N ARG A 42 -3.56 -8.71 1.43
CA ARG A 42 -4.51 -9.80 1.68
C ARG A 42 -4.22 -11.03 0.84
N SER A 43 -3.82 -10.86 -0.42
CA SER A 43 -3.44 -11.99 -1.28
C SER A 43 -2.22 -12.73 -0.74
N PHE A 44 -1.22 -12.01 -0.23
CA PHE A 44 0.00 -12.57 0.33
C PHE A 44 -0.23 -13.32 1.65
N HIS A 45 -1.26 -12.95 2.41
CA HIS A 45 -1.72 -13.70 3.56
C HIS A 45 -2.50 -14.98 3.23
N SER A 46 -2.74 -15.30 1.95
CA SER A 46 -3.33 -16.58 1.57
C SER A 46 -2.39 -17.75 1.90
N SER A 47 -2.95 -18.93 2.19
CA SER A 47 -2.18 -20.13 2.57
C SER A 47 -1.11 -20.55 1.55
N LYS A 48 -1.32 -20.25 0.27
CA LYS A 48 -0.39 -20.60 -0.82
C LYS A 48 0.80 -19.66 -0.93
N THR A 49 0.62 -18.39 -0.59
CA THR A 49 1.62 -17.34 -0.80
C THR A 49 2.34 -16.95 0.49
N PHE A 50 1.71 -17.16 1.64
CA PHE A 50 2.24 -16.70 2.93
C PHE A 50 3.63 -17.27 3.22
N GLY A 51 3.77 -18.61 3.28
CA GLY A 51 5.05 -19.26 3.53
C GLY A 51 6.12 -19.01 2.46
N ARG A 52 5.70 -18.63 1.24
CA ARG A 52 6.63 -18.42 0.12
C ARG A 52 7.16 -16.99 0.05
N PHE A 53 6.29 -16.02 0.25
CA PHE A 53 6.59 -14.60 -0.06
C PHE A 53 6.41 -13.67 1.14
N HIS A 54 5.62 -14.02 2.15
CA HIS A 54 5.20 -13.08 3.18
C HIS A 54 5.61 -13.46 4.62
N GLU A 55 6.09 -14.68 4.83
CA GLU A 55 6.52 -15.18 6.14
C GLU A 55 7.66 -14.34 6.74
N LYS A 56 8.70 -14.05 5.94
CA LYS A 56 9.84 -13.21 6.38
C LYS A 56 9.41 -11.82 6.84
N HIS A 57 8.39 -11.26 6.20
CA HIS A 57 7.86 -9.95 6.56
C HIS A 57 7.19 -9.94 7.95
N HIS A 58 6.61 -11.08 8.37
CA HIS A 58 5.98 -11.26 9.69
C HIS A 58 6.91 -11.89 10.73
N GLU A 59 8.20 -12.10 10.40
CA GLU A 59 9.20 -12.59 11.35
C GLU A 59 9.32 -11.62 12.55
N TYR A 60 9.30 -10.32 12.26
CA TYR A 60 9.28 -9.28 13.26
C TYR A 60 7.84 -8.80 13.53
N ARG A 61 7.41 -8.94 14.77
CA ARG A 61 6.07 -8.52 15.23
C ARG A 61 5.83 -7.02 15.13
N TYR A 62 6.89 -6.22 15.11
CA TYR A 62 6.81 -4.77 15.00
C TYR A 62 7.29 -4.34 13.62
N SER A 63 6.39 -3.72 12.86
CA SER A 63 6.73 -3.12 11.58
C SER A 63 7.36 -1.75 11.79
N PHE A 64 8.56 -1.57 11.25
CA PHE A 64 9.25 -0.29 11.11
C PHE A 64 10.01 -0.30 9.78
N ALA A 65 10.43 0.88 9.30
CA ALA A 65 10.95 1.04 7.93
C ALA A 65 12.04 0.02 7.54
N LEU A 66 12.98 -0.28 8.45
CA LEU A 66 14.06 -1.24 8.22
C LEU A 66 13.57 -2.71 8.13
N VAL A 67 12.52 -3.06 8.87
CA VAL A 67 11.89 -4.39 8.78
C VAL A 67 11.07 -4.52 7.49
N GLY A 68 10.50 -3.42 6.99
CA GLY A 68 9.82 -3.41 5.70
C GLY A 68 10.76 -3.81 4.55
N THR A 69 12.02 -3.36 4.60
CA THR A 69 13.04 -3.74 3.61
C THR A 69 13.57 -5.16 3.81
N TYR A 70 13.46 -5.71 5.01
CA TYR A 70 13.71 -7.12 5.31
C TYR A 70 12.47 -7.96 4.98
N SER A 71 12.28 -8.25 3.68
CA SER A 71 11.19 -9.07 3.18
C SER A 71 11.64 -9.95 2.01
N ASN A 72 10.77 -10.85 1.55
CA ASN A 72 11.03 -11.58 0.31
C ASN A 72 11.14 -10.56 -0.85
N PRO A 73 12.04 -10.76 -1.84
CA PRO A 73 12.16 -9.86 -2.98
C PRO A 73 10.84 -9.57 -3.70
N VAL A 74 9.94 -10.55 -3.77
CA VAL A 74 8.60 -10.36 -4.36
C VAL A 74 7.74 -9.41 -3.52
N ASP A 75 7.70 -9.62 -2.21
CA ASP A 75 6.96 -8.75 -1.27
C ASP A 75 7.51 -7.32 -1.28
N PHE A 76 8.85 -7.20 -1.32
CA PHE A 76 9.55 -5.93 -1.46
C PHE A 76 9.17 -5.19 -2.75
N ILE A 77 9.30 -5.83 -3.91
CA ILE A 77 8.98 -5.22 -5.22
C ILE A 77 7.50 -4.83 -5.27
N CYS A 78 6.61 -5.68 -4.77
CA CYS A 78 5.19 -5.41 -4.74
C CYS A 78 4.87 -4.15 -3.92
N LYS A 79 5.41 -4.01 -2.71
CA LYS A 79 5.13 -2.87 -1.84
C LYS A 79 5.85 -1.59 -2.25
N HIS A 80 7.08 -1.68 -2.73
CA HIS A 80 7.93 -0.50 -3.00
C HIS A 80 7.93 -0.06 -4.46
N VAL A 81 7.48 -0.92 -5.39
CA VAL A 81 7.48 -0.62 -6.83
C VAL A 81 6.07 -0.67 -7.39
N VAL A 82 5.30 -1.72 -7.14
CA VAL A 82 3.96 -1.86 -7.74
C VAL A 82 2.97 -0.89 -7.14
N VAL A 83 2.81 -0.88 -5.80
CA VAL A 83 1.83 0.00 -5.13
C VAL A 83 2.06 1.49 -5.47
N PRO A 84 3.28 2.05 -5.35
CA PRO A 84 3.49 3.49 -5.60
C PRO A 84 3.38 3.90 -7.06
N THR A 85 3.41 2.93 -7.99
CA THR A 85 3.30 3.20 -9.43
C THR A 85 1.89 3.04 -9.95
N MET A 86 1.00 2.34 -9.23
CA MET A 86 -0.39 2.20 -9.66
C MET A 86 -1.15 3.52 -9.60
N GLY A 87 -0.92 4.33 -8.57
CA GLY A 87 -1.55 5.65 -8.45
C GLY A 87 -1.32 6.56 -9.67
N PRO A 88 -0.07 6.84 -10.09
CA PRO A 88 0.20 7.73 -11.21
C PRO A 88 -0.11 7.07 -12.56
N LEU A 89 -0.03 5.74 -12.67
CA LEU A 89 -0.43 5.02 -13.89
C LEU A 89 -1.94 5.06 -14.13
N LEU A 90 -2.75 5.01 -13.08
CA LEU A 90 -4.21 5.07 -13.17
C LEU A 90 -4.71 6.51 -13.34
N LEU A 91 -4.09 7.47 -12.66
CA LEU A 91 -4.44 8.89 -12.76
C LEU A 91 -3.89 9.58 -14.01
N GLY A 92 -2.86 9.00 -14.65
CA GLY A 92 -2.17 9.66 -15.75
C GLY A 92 -1.34 10.88 -15.31
N SER A 93 -1.14 11.08 -14.01
CA SER A 93 -0.53 12.27 -13.41
C SER A 93 1.00 12.20 -13.37
N HIS A 94 1.64 13.37 -13.46
CA HIS A 94 3.10 13.50 -13.56
C HIS A 94 3.84 12.89 -12.38
N THR A 95 4.83 12.02 -12.64
CA THR A 95 5.66 11.36 -11.62
C THR A 95 6.51 12.30 -10.76
N VAL A 96 6.72 13.55 -11.17
CA VAL A 96 7.84 14.38 -10.70
C VAL A 96 7.57 15.16 -9.40
N ARG A 97 6.33 15.25 -8.90
CA ARG A 97 6.06 16.02 -7.66
C ARG A 97 5.31 15.31 -6.54
N TYR A 98 4.86 14.08 -6.75
CA TYR A 98 4.04 13.36 -5.77
C TYR A 98 4.83 12.40 -4.87
N GLY A 99 6.02 11.95 -5.30
CA GLY A 99 6.88 11.06 -4.52
C GLY A 99 7.38 11.66 -3.20
N ASP A 100 7.64 12.98 -3.18
CA ASP A 100 8.16 13.68 -2.01
C ASP A 100 7.11 13.89 -0.90
N CYS A 101 5.81 13.92 -1.25
CA CYS A 101 4.74 14.05 -0.25
C CYS A 101 4.47 12.73 0.50
N ILE A 102 4.64 11.58 -0.17
CA ILE A 102 4.32 10.25 0.38
C ILE A 102 5.32 9.84 1.47
N GLN A 103 6.60 10.18 1.30
CA GLN A 103 7.63 9.90 2.31
C GLN A 103 7.49 10.77 3.58
N ARG A 104 6.62 11.78 3.57
CA ARG A 104 6.42 12.72 4.68
C ARG A 104 5.24 12.36 5.58
N PHE A 105 4.41 11.37 5.22
CA PHE A 105 3.32 10.93 6.09
C PHE A 105 3.84 9.96 7.15
N PRO A 106 3.77 10.31 8.45
CA PRO A 106 4.05 9.36 9.50
C PRO A 106 3.02 8.25 9.39
N SER A 107 3.49 7.01 9.20
CA SER A 107 2.66 5.82 9.28
C SER A 107 1.92 5.87 10.62
N PHE A 108 0.61 6.10 10.59
CA PHE A 108 -0.20 6.15 11.79
C PHE A 108 -0.09 4.81 12.49
N ARG A 109 0.54 4.81 13.68
CA ARG A 109 0.60 3.63 14.54
C ARG A 109 -0.79 3.39 15.10
N CYS A 110 -1.20 2.12 15.01
CA CYS A 110 -2.46 1.51 15.44
C CYS A 110 -3.66 1.61 14.47
N ALA A 111 -4.07 0.42 13.99
CA ALA A 111 -5.45 -0.08 13.91
C ALA A 111 -5.97 -0.62 12.56
N TRP A 112 -5.10 -0.97 11.60
CA TRP A 112 -5.53 -1.58 10.33
C TRP A 112 -4.87 -2.94 10.11
N ASN A 113 -5.62 -3.88 9.51
CA ASN A 113 -5.22 -5.29 9.40
C ASN A 113 -4.47 -5.53 8.09
N PHE A 114 -5.02 -5.04 6.97
CA PHE A 114 -4.41 -5.19 5.66
C PHE A 114 -4.14 -3.87 4.92
N GLY A 115 -4.96 -2.83 5.13
CA GLY A 115 -4.84 -1.52 4.48
C GLY A 115 -3.85 -0.57 5.18
N VAL A 116 -3.45 0.49 4.48
CA VAL A 116 -2.55 1.52 5.01
C VAL A 116 -3.32 2.56 5.82
N MET A 117 -4.44 3.04 5.24
CA MET A 117 -5.33 4.04 5.84
C MET A 117 -6.58 3.40 6.43
N GLY A 118 -6.86 2.14 6.09
CA GLY A 118 -7.96 1.37 6.66
C GLY A 118 -9.30 1.47 5.94
N PHE A 119 -9.38 2.19 4.82
CA PHE A 119 -10.63 2.33 4.07
C PHE A 119 -11.14 0.97 3.61
N MET A 120 -10.23 0.15 3.07
CA MET A 120 -10.58 -1.20 2.64
C MET A 120 -10.85 -2.15 3.82
N ASP A 121 -10.16 -1.98 4.94
CA ASP A 121 -10.42 -2.79 6.14
C ASP A 121 -11.82 -2.54 6.69
N PHE A 122 -12.27 -1.29 6.72
CA PHE A 122 -13.65 -0.95 7.09
C PHE A 122 -14.65 -1.48 6.06
N ALA A 123 -14.42 -1.24 4.77
CA ALA A 123 -15.33 -1.63 3.70
C ALA A 123 -15.54 -3.15 3.61
N PHE A 124 -14.49 -3.94 3.86
CA PHE A 124 -14.55 -5.41 3.82
C PHE A 124 -14.66 -6.05 5.21
N ASN A 125 -14.87 -5.25 6.26
CA ASN A 125 -15.01 -5.71 7.64
C ASN A 125 -13.84 -6.61 8.08
N THR A 126 -12.63 -6.23 7.70
CA THR A 126 -11.38 -6.89 8.09
C THR A 126 -10.59 -6.10 9.13
N ASP A 127 -11.19 -5.06 9.74
CA ASP A 127 -10.54 -4.25 10.76
C ASP A 127 -10.07 -5.04 11.99
N CYS A 128 -9.10 -4.48 12.71
CA CYS A 128 -8.49 -5.11 13.87
C CYS A 128 -9.41 -5.17 15.11
N VAL A 129 -10.55 -4.47 15.11
CA VAL A 129 -11.52 -4.46 16.23
C VAL A 129 -12.35 -5.73 16.18
N GLN A 130 -12.75 -6.19 14.99
CA GLN A 130 -13.44 -7.46 14.77
C GLN A 130 -12.64 -8.67 15.31
N PHE A 131 -11.32 -8.69 15.10
CA PHE A 131 -10.45 -9.80 15.55
C PHE A 131 -10.13 -9.81 17.06
N ARG A 132 -10.45 -8.73 17.80
CA ARG A 132 -10.30 -8.70 19.27
C ARG A 132 -11.43 -9.40 20.03
N GLY A 133 -12.56 -9.69 19.37
CA GLY A 133 -13.71 -10.38 19.99
C GLY A 133 -13.65 -11.91 19.97
N HIS A 134 -12.74 -12.51 19.18
CA HIS A 134 -12.59 -13.97 19.17
C HIS A 134 -11.66 -14.42 20.31
N PRO A 135 -12.10 -15.30 21.22
CA PRO A 135 -11.21 -15.90 22.21
C PRO A 135 -10.10 -16.62 21.45
N LYS A 136 -8.84 -16.24 21.73
CA LYS A 136 -7.66 -16.96 21.24
C LYS A 136 -7.83 -18.42 21.65
N LYS A 137 -8.06 -19.32 20.68
CA LYS A 137 -7.91 -20.74 20.95
C LYS A 137 -6.45 -20.94 21.35
N ASN A 138 -6.21 -21.17 22.63
CA ASN A 138 -4.92 -21.53 23.18
C ASN A 138 -4.41 -22.73 22.38
N LYS A 139 -3.44 -22.51 21.49
CA LYS A 139 -2.67 -23.60 20.89
C LYS A 139 -1.67 -24.03 21.95
N ILE A 140 -2.13 -24.92 22.83
CA ILE A 140 -1.26 -25.74 23.66
C ILE A 140 -0.74 -26.86 22.74
N ARG A 141 0.53 -26.74 22.34
CA ARG A 141 1.55 -27.80 22.29
C ARG A 141 2.77 -27.31 21.53
#